data_AF-A0A1W1DH56-F1
#
_entry.id   AF-A0A1W1DH56-F1
#
_cell.length_a   1.000
_cell.length_b   1.000
_cell.length_c   1.000
_cell.angle_alpha   90.00
_cell.angle_beta   90.00
_cell.angle_gamma   90.00
#
_symmetry.space_group_name_H-M   'P 1'
#
loop_
_entity.id
_entity.type
_entity.pdbx_description
1 polymer ?
#
loop_
_entity_poly.entity_id
_entity_poly.type
_entity_poly.pdbx_seq_one_letter_code
_entity_poly.pdbx_strand_id
1 'polypeptide(L)'
;MISKRQQGDLSMATADKKGVIKLQRATSKNELIGILPDQDPGEEGGILAPFFNHDARTMTLLVKLARKNNAQVLLTWATRLEKGKGYELNLEPVNILSDSGELKDDVVLMNQTIESLVKTKPEQYLWNYKRFRSVIDY
;
A
#
# COMPACT_ATOMS: atom_id res chain seq x y z
N MET A 1 -21.62 1.10 7.07
CA MET A 1 -20.20 0.67 7.01
C MET A 1 -19.23 1.83 6.84
N ILE A 2 -19.57 2.88 6.05
CA ILE A 2 -18.72 4.09 5.90
C ILE A 2 -18.73 4.99 7.14
N SER A 3 -19.85 5.12 7.87
CA SER A 3 -19.97 6.05 9.01
C SER A 3 -19.03 5.76 10.18
N LYS A 4 -18.63 4.49 10.39
CA LYS A 4 -17.62 4.13 11.42
C LYS A 4 -16.19 4.49 11.01
N ARG A 5 -15.93 4.71 9.71
CA ARG A 5 -14.62 5.16 9.20
C ARG A 5 -14.47 6.68 9.23
N GLN A 6 -15.52 7.44 9.51
CA GLN A 6 -15.45 8.89 9.71
C GLN A 6 -15.55 9.22 11.20
N GLN A 7 -14.73 8.54 12.01
CA GLN A 7 -14.60 8.84 13.44
C GLN A 7 -13.29 9.59 13.67
N GLY A 8 -13.36 10.66 14.47
CA GLY A 8 -12.24 11.59 14.66
C GLY A 8 -11.87 12.32 13.37
N ASP A 9 -10.58 12.58 13.19
CA ASP A 9 -10.04 13.34 12.06
C ASP A 9 -9.81 12.48 10.80
N LEU A 10 -10.42 11.29 10.70
CA LEU A 10 -10.27 10.41 9.55
C LEU A 10 -11.18 10.83 8.39
N SER A 11 -10.56 11.19 7.27
CA SER A 11 -11.26 11.60 6.05
C SER A 11 -11.00 10.61 4.91
N MET A 12 -12.05 9.89 4.49
CA MET A 12 -11.96 8.87 3.45
C MET A 12 -11.82 9.47 2.05
N ALA A 13 -10.99 8.86 1.20
CA ALA A 13 -10.94 9.09 -0.23
C ALA A 13 -11.66 7.95 -0.97
N THR A 14 -12.40 8.29 -2.03
CA THR A 14 -13.06 7.33 -2.91
C THR A 14 -12.04 6.62 -3.81
N ALA A 15 -12.33 5.40 -4.25
CA ALA A 15 -11.49 4.66 -5.19
C ALA A 15 -11.75 5.13 -6.65
N ASP A 16 -11.69 6.44 -6.87
CA ASP A 16 -11.91 7.09 -8.16
C ASP A 16 -10.98 8.30 -8.35
N LYS A 17 -11.07 8.96 -9.51
CA LYS A 17 -10.26 10.17 -9.81
C LYS A 17 -10.41 11.26 -8.75
N LYS A 18 -11.60 11.43 -8.15
CA LYS A 18 -11.84 12.45 -7.12
C LYS A 18 -11.07 12.11 -5.84
N GLY A 19 -11.03 10.84 -5.44
CA GLY A 19 -10.25 10.40 -4.29
C GLY A 19 -8.74 10.53 -4.51
N VAL A 20 -8.25 10.24 -5.73
CA VAL A 20 -6.85 10.48 -6.08
C VAL A 20 -6.48 11.96 -5.92
N ILE A 21 -7.31 12.87 -6.44
CA ILE A 21 -7.10 14.32 -6.28
C ILE A 21 -7.12 14.73 -4.80
N LYS A 22 -8.02 14.13 -4.01
CA LYS A 22 -8.11 14.38 -2.57
C LYS A 22 -6.81 13.99 -1.85
N LEU A 23 -6.27 12.81 -2.13
CA LEU A 23 -5.00 12.35 -1.55
C LEU A 23 -3.82 13.22 -2.00
N GLN A 24 -3.77 13.63 -3.27
CA GLN A 24 -2.76 14.57 -3.76
C GLN A 24 -2.80 15.91 -3.02
N ARG A 25 -4.00 16.47 -2.81
CA ARG A 25 -4.17 17.72 -2.06
C ARG A 25 -3.73 17.57 -0.60
N ALA A 26 -4.16 16.50 0.07
CA ALA A 26 -3.76 16.21 1.45
C ALA A 26 -2.22 16.13 1.58
N THR A 27 -1.57 15.35 0.70
CA THR A 27 -0.11 15.20 0.71
C THR A 27 0.60 16.54 0.49
N SER A 28 0.11 17.37 -0.46
CA SER A 28 0.70 18.69 -0.73
C SER A 28 0.55 19.70 0.42
N LYS A 29 -0.36 19.43 1.36
CA LYS A 29 -0.57 20.21 2.58
C LYS A 29 0.17 19.63 3.79
N ASN A 30 1.08 18.68 3.58
CA ASN A 30 1.77 17.94 4.62
C ASN A 30 0.81 17.21 5.58
N GLU A 31 -0.37 16.80 5.10
CA GLU A 31 -1.29 15.96 5.87
C GLU A 31 -0.88 14.48 5.77
N LEU A 32 -1.17 13.71 6.83
CA LEU A 32 -0.97 12.26 6.83
C LEU A 32 -2.00 11.58 5.94
N ILE A 33 -1.53 10.68 5.06
CA ILE A 33 -2.40 9.82 4.24
C ILE A 33 -2.11 8.35 4.51
N GLY A 34 -3.14 7.52 4.44
CA GLY A 34 -3.03 6.06 4.51
C GLY A 34 -3.47 5.44 3.19
N ILE A 35 -2.67 4.49 2.69
CA ILE A 35 -2.95 3.73 1.47
C ILE A 35 -2.61 2.26 1.75
N LEU A 36 -3.43 1.33 1.25
CA LEU A 36 -3.13 -0.10 1.19
C LEU A 36 -2.59 -0.42 -0.21
N PRO A 37 -1.28 -0.56 -0.40
CA PRO A 37 -0.67 -0.66 -1.73
C PRO A 37 -0.68 -2.06 -2.34
N ASP A 38 -1.01 -3.07 -1.55
CA ASP A 38 -0.93 -4.49 -1.88
C ASP A 38 -2.27 -5.06 -2.39
N GLN A 39 -3.20 -4.20 -2.81
CA GLN A 39 -4.44 -4.61 -3.47
C GLN A 39 -4.31 -4.55 -4.99
N ASP A 40 -5.01 -5.43 -5.69
CA ASP A 40 -5.14 -5.39 -7.14
C ASP A 40 -6.01 -4.18 -7.53
N PRO A 41 -5.47 -3.18 -8.25
CA PRO A 41 -6.19 -1.97 -8.59
C PRO A 41 -7.10 -2.14 -9.84
N GLY A 42 -7.22 -3.35 -10.38
CA GLY A 42 -7.87 -3.62 -11.66
C GLY A 42 -7.03 -3.15 -12.85
N GLU A 43 -7.48 -3.49 -14.06
CA GLU A 43 -6.71 -3.33 -15.30
C GLU A 43 -6.18 -1.91 -15.56
N GLU A 44 -6.96 -0.90 -15.17
CA GLU A 44 -6.65 0.52 -15.43
C GLU A 44 -5.78 1.18 -14.34
N GLY A 45 -5.57 0.53 -13.20
CA GLY A 45 -5.10 1.20 -11.98
C GLY A 45 -3.64 0.97 -11.59
N GLY A 46 -2.88 0.17 -12.34
CA GLY A 46 -1.55 -0.26 -11.94
C GLY A 46 -0.63 -0.70 -13.07
N ILE A 47 0.61 -1.04 -12.71
CA ILE A 47 1.59 -1.66 -13.60
C ILE A 47 1.89 -3.08 -13.12
N LEU A 48 2.36 -3.94 -14.02
CA LEU A 48 2.90 -5.23 -13.60
C LEU A 48 4.21 -4.99 -12.86
N ALA A 49 4.42 -5.67 -11.74
CA ALA A 49 5.66 -5.71 -10.98
C ALA A 49 5.75 -7.03 -10.19
N PRO A 50 6.94 -7.58 -9.98
CA PRO A 50 7.12 -8.82 -9.23
C PRO A 50 6.62 -8.65 -7.79
N PHE A 51 5.92 -9.68 -7.30
CA PHE A 51 5.56 -9.89 -5.91
C PHE A 51 5.70 -11.39 -5.62
N PHE A 52 6.64 -11.75 -4.75
CA PHE A 52 7.12 -13.13 -4.51
C PHE A 52 7.50 -13.85 -5.81
N ASN A 53 8.27 -13.18 -6.68
CA ASN A 53 8.71 -13.67 -8.00
C ASN A 53 7.59 -14.00 -9.00
N HIS A 54 6.36 -13.56 -8.74
CA HIS A 54 5.24 -13.65 -9.68
C HIS A 54 4.82 -12.24 -10.10
N ASP A 55 4.46 -12.06 -11.37
CA ASP A 55 3.91 -10.79 -11.83
C ASP A 55 2.61 -10.48 -11.09
N ALA A 56 2.50 -9.29 -10.51
CA ALA A 56 1.29 -8.79 -9.88
C ALA A 56 0.97 -7.39 -10.38
N ARG A 57 -0.31 -7.13 -10.71
CA ARG A 57 -0.75 -5.79 -11.07
C ARG A 57 -0.78 -4.92 -9.81
N THR A 58 0.10 -3.93 -9.73
CA THR A 58 0.39 -3.16 -8.53
C THR A 58 0.08 -1.68 -8.75
N MET A 59 -0.61 -1.06 -7.80
CA MET A 59 -0.99 0.35 -7.90
C MET A 59 0.24 1.27 -7.88
N THR A 60 0.14 2.40 -8.58
CA THR A 60 1.24 3.36 -8.70
C THR A 60 1.06 4.61 -7.84
N LEU A 61 -0.10 4.75 -7.18
CA LEU A 61 -0.46 5.99 -6.49
C LEU A 61 0.49 6.34 -5.35
N LEU A 62 0.85 5.34 -4.53
CA LEU A 62 1.68 5.54 -3.35
C LEU A 62 3.07 6.07 -3.73
N VAL A 63 3.79 5.37 -4.63
CA VAL A 63 5.13 5.79 -5.09
C VAL A 63 5.10 7.14 -5.81
N LYS A 64 4.06 7.43 -6.60
CA LYS A 64 3.89 8.74 -7.26
C LYS A 64 3.71 9.87 -6.25
N LEU A 65 2.92 9.66 -5.19
CA LEU A 65 2.74 10.64 -4.13
C LEU A 65 4.03 10.85 -3.33
N ALA A 66 4.70 9.77 -2.97
CA ALA A 66 5.97 9.82 -2.25
C ALA A 66 7.03 10.60 -3.03
N ARG A 67 7.28 10.24 -4.29
CA ARG A 67 8.28 10.90 -5.14
C ARG A 67 7.95 12.36 -5.41
N LYS A 68 6.69 12.67 -5.78
CA LYS A 68 6.29 14.05 -6.11
C LYS A 68 6.45 15.03 -4.94
N ASN A 69 6.21 14.55 -3.72
CA ASN A 69 6.21 15.40 -2.52
C ASN A 69 7.45 15.20 -1.65
N ASN A 70 8.42 14.38 -2.08
CA ASN A 70 9.55 13.95 -1.25
C ASN A 70 9.10 13.48 0.16
N ALA A 71 8.04 12.67 0.19
CA ALA A 71 7.39 12.28 1.44
C ALA A 71 8.05 11.05 2.06
N GLN A 72 8.28 11.07 3.37
CA GLN A 72 8.69 9.89 4.13
C GLN A 72 7.55 8.86 4.12
N VAL A 73 7.85 7.63 3.70
CA VAL A 73 6.91 6.53 3.76
C VAL A 73 7.10 5.78 5.07
N LEU A 74 6.00 5.55 5.79
CA LEU A 74 5.95 4.68 6.96
C LEU A 74 5.21 3.41 6.57
N LEU A 75 5.89 2.27 6.64
CA LEU A 75 5.26 0.97 6.60
C LEU A 75 4.52 0.76 7.92
N THR A 76 3.24 0.43 7.88
CA THR A 76 2.42 0.25 9.07
C THR A 76 1.66 -1.07 9.03
N TRP A 77 1.65 -1.79 10.14
CA TRP A 77 0.94 -3.08 10.25
C TRP A 77 0.55 -3.35 11.70
N ALA A 78 -0.43 -4.24 11.88
CA ALA A 78 -0.83 -4.73 13.19
C ALA A 78 -0.51 -6.22 13.30
N THR A 79 0.35 -6.58 14.26
CA THR A 79 0.69 -7.98 14.54
C THR A 79 -0.27 -8.52 15.59
N ARG A 80 -1.03 -9.56 15.24
CA ARG A 80 -1.87 -10.28 16.20
C ARG A 80 -0.99 -11.04 17.18
N LEU A 81 -1.21 -10.81 18.47
CA LEU A 81 -0.52 -11.51 19.56
C LEU A 81 -1.18 -12.85 19.87
N GLU A 82 -0.38 -13.78 20.37
CA GLU A 82 -0.86 -15.12 20.73
C GLU A 82 -1.91 -15.09 21.84
N LYS A 83 -2.73 -16.14 21.90
CA LYS A 83 -3.66 -16.41 23.01
C LYS A 83 -4.61 -15.24 23.31
N GLY A 84 -4.99 -14.47 22.28
CA GLY A 84 -5.95 -13.39 22.41
C GLY A 84 -5.43 -12.14 23.15
N LYS A 85 -4.10 -11.98 23.27
CA LYS A 85 -3.49 -10.82 23.95
C LYS A 85 -3.63 -9.48 23.22
N GLY A 86 -4.35 -9.43 22.11
CA GLY A 86 -4.58 -8.21 21.32
C GLY A 86 -3.64 -8.08 20.13
N TYR A 87 -3.26 -6.84 19.83
CA TYR A 87 -2.46 -6.47 18.66
C TYR A 87 -1.33 -5.54 19.06
N GLU A 88 -0.17 -5.72 18.43
CA GLU A 88 0.94 -4.77 18.45
C GLU A 88 0.87 -3.93 17.17
N LEU A 89 0.80 -2.60 17.32
CA LEU A 89 0.81 -1.67 16.19
C LEU A 89 2.25 -1.29 15.90
N ASN A 90 2.69 -1.55 14.68
CA ASN A 90 4.05 -1.32 14.22
C ASN A 90 4.07 -0.23 13.14
N LEU A 91 5.09 0.63 13.21
CA LEU A 91 5.37 1.67 12.24
C LEU A 91 6.88 1.73 11.99
N GLU A 92 7.30 1.66 10.74
CA GLU A 92 8.71 1.66 10.36
C GLU A 92 8.94 2.60 9.17
N PRO A 93 9.92 3.52 9.23
CA PRO A 93 10.30 4.30 8.07
C PRO A 93 10.98 3.41 7.03
N VAL A 94 10.49 3.47 5.80
CA VAL A 94 11.03 2.69 4.67
C VAL A 94 11.39 3.60 3.52
N ASN A 95 12.43 3.23 2.76
CA ASN A 95 12.70 3.84 1.47
C ASN A 95 12.16 2.93 0.36
N ILE A 96 11.17 3.43 -0.37
CA ILE A 96 10.56 2.75 -1.52
C ILE A 96 10.83 3.48 -2.83
N LEU A 97 11.66 4.53 -2.81
CA LEU A 97 12.04 5.30 -3.97
C LEU A 97 13.44 4.89 -4.42
N SER A 98 13.51 4.40 -5.64
CA SER A 98 14.75 4.01 -6.31
C SER A 98 15.59 5.23 -6.70
N ASP A 99 16.91 5.03 -6.79
CA ASP A 99 17.85 6.04 -7.28
C ASP A 99 17.68 6.33 -8.78
N SER A 100 17.17 5.37 -9.56
CA SER A 100 16.95 5.51 -11.00
C SER A 100 15.88 6.56 -11.33
N GLY A 101 14.92 6.77 -10.41
CA GLY A 101 13.79 7.65 -10.65
C GLY A 101 12.66 7.01 -11.46
N GLU A 102 12.84 5.77 -11.91
CA GLU A 102 11.88 5.08 -12.75
C GLU A 102 10.70 4.56 -11.94
N LEU A 103 9.49 4.79 -12.45
CA LEU A 103 8.25 4.39 -11.78
C LEU A 103 8.21 2.88 -11.52
N LYS A 104 8.73 2.08 -12.46
CA LYS A 104 8.75 0.63 -12.34
C LYS A 104 9.62 0.18 -11.17
N ASP A 105 10.79 0.79 -10.99
CA ASP A 105 11.75 0.43 -9.96
C ASP A 105 11.22 0.79 -8.57
N ASP A 106 10.54 1.94 -8.44
CA ASP A 106 9.86 2.30 -7.19
C ASP A 106 8.77 1.30 -6.80
N VAL A 107 7.97 0.85 -7.78
CA VAL A 107 6.93 -0.16 -7.52
C VAL A 107 7.54 -1.51 -7.15
N VAL A 108 8.65 -1.90 -7.78
CA VAL A 108 9.40 -3.12 -7.42
C VAL A 108 9.89 -3.03 -5.97
N LEU A 109 10.52 -1.91 -5.59
CA LEU A 109 11.06 -1.72 -4.23
C LEU A 109 9.94 -1.68 -3.18
N MET A 110 8.80 -1.06 -3.51
CA MET A 110 7.60 -1.11 -2.68
C MET A 110 7.11 -2.55 -2.46
N ASN A 111 7.03 -3.36 -3.52
CA ASN A 111 6.64 -4.77 -3.40
C ASN A 111 7.64 -5.57 -2.55
N GLN A 112 8.94 -5.38 -2.76
CA GLN A 112 10.00 -6.03 -1.97
C GLN A 112 9.92 -5.65 -0.48
N THR A 113 9.56 -4.41 -0.18
CA THR A 113 9.32 -3.95 1.19
C THR A 113 8.16 -4.71 1.84
N ILE A 114 7.04 -4.86 1.11
CA ILE A 114 5.88 -5.65 1.57
C ILE A 114 6.28 -7.12 1.76
N GLU A 115 6.97 -7.73 0.79
CA GLU A 115 7.42 -9.12 0.89
C GLU A 115 8.27 -9.36 2.13
N SER A 116 9.17 -8.42 2.44
CA SER A 116 10.05 -8.51 3.60
C SER A 116 9.23 -8.53 4.89
N LEU A 117 8.19 -7.69 5.00
CA LEU A 117 7.25 -7.73 6.11
C LEU A 117 6.47 -9.05 6.17
N VAL A 118 5.92 -9.50 5.03
CA VAL A 118 5.14 -10.75 4.96
C VAL A 118 5.98 -11.95 5.40
N LYS A 119 7.27 -11.99 5.04
CA LYS A 119 8.19 -13.06 5.47
C LYS A 119 8.37 -13.15 6.99
N THR A 120 8.12 -12.07 7.74
CA THR A 120 8.23 -12.09 9.21
C THR A 120 7.12 -12.90 9.88
N LYS A 121 5.90 -12.86 9.34
CA LYS A 121 4.70 -13.55 9.83
C LYS A 121 3.78 -13.94 8.68
N PRO A 122 4.18 -14.88 7.82
CA PRO A 122 3.43 -15.22 6.62
C PRO A 122 2.02 -15.69 6.97
N GLU A 123 1.80 -16.36 8.09
CA GLU A 123 0.50 -16.82 8.56
C GLU A 123 -0.50 -15.70 8.88
N GLN A 124 -0.03 -14.45 9.04
CA GLN A 124 -0.89 -13.28 9.32
C GLN A 124 -1.16 -12.42 8.09
N TYR A 125 -0.58 -12.74 6.92
CA TYR A 125 -0.90 -12.07 5.68
C TYR A 125 -2.25 -12.55 5.11
N LEU A 126 -2.98 -11.66 4.44
CA LEU A 126 -4.32 -11.92 3.93
C LEU A 126 -4.29 -12.71 2.60
N TRP A 127 -3.80 -13.96 2.64
CA TRP A 127 -3.59 -14.80 1.46
C TRP A 127 -4.86 -15.17 0.68
N ASN A 128 -6.03 -15.09 1.30
CA ASN A 128 -7.31 -15.35 0.62
C ASN A 128 -7.72 -14.20 -0.33
N TYR A 129 -7.05 -13.04 -0.27
CA TYR A 129 -7.24 -12.00 -1.27
C TYR A 129 -6.64 -12.45 -2.61
N LYS A 130 -7.44 -12.41 -3.68
CA LYS A 130 -7.01 -12.80 -5.04
C LYS A 130 -6.07 -11.76 -5.66
N ARG A 131 -4.86 -11.63 -5.11
CA ARG A 131 -3.85 -10.62 -5.48
C ARG A 131 -3.43 -10.69 -6.95
N PHE A 132 -3.47 -11.89 -7.54
CA PHE A 132 -3.02 -12.15 -8.90
C PHE A 132 -4.17 -12.24 -9.91
N ARG A 133 -5.38 -11.80 -9.56
CA ARG A 133 -6.58 -11.97 -10.41
C ARG A 133 -6.49 -11.29 -11.77
N SER A 134 -5.68 -10.23 -11.91
CA SER A 134 -5.47 -9.55 -13.19
C SER A 134 -4.35 -10.15 -14.05
N VAL A 135 -3.75 -11.27 -13.61
CA VAL A 135 -2.71 -11.99 -14.37
C VAL A 135 -2.93 -13.50 -14.44
N ILE A 136 -3.71 -14.06 -13.50
CA ILE A 136 -4.02 -15.48 -13.39
C ILE A 136 -5.53 -15.64 -13.32
N ASP A 137 -6.06 -16.60 -14.06
CA ASP A 137 -7.43 -17.09 -13.90
C ASP A 137 -7.44 -18.20 -12.83
N TYR A 138 -8.33 -18.08 -11.84
CA TYR A 138 -8.36 -18.92 -10.63
C TYR A 138 -9.46 -19.97 -10.67
#